data_AF-A0A962Y256-F1
#
_entry.id   AF-A0A962Y256-F1
#
_cell.length_a   1.000
_cell.length_b   1.000
_cell.length_c   1.000
_cell.angle_alpha   90.00
_cell.angle_beta   90.00
_cell.angle_gamma   90.00
#
_symmetry.space_group_name_H-M   'P 1'
#
loop_
_entity.id
_entity.type
_entity.pdbx_description
1 polymer ?
#
loop_
_entity_poly.entity_id
_entity_poly.type
_entity_poly.pdbx_seq_one_letter_code
_entity_poly.pdbx_strand_id
1 'polypeptide(L)'
;MNRDYGERPVIGISSCLLGQKVRYDGTAKRDRWIVEQLGRFVDYQPVCPEMAIGLGAPRPPIRLVASATQPRVVGVEDPSIDVTDRLEGFALETAAQLGAISGYVFMSKSPSC
;
A
#
# COMPACT_ATOMS: atom_id res chain seq x y z
N MET A 1 -27.96 -27.01 3.30
CA MET A 1 -26.89 -26.48 2.43
C MET A 1 -25.71 -26.12 3.33
N ASN A 2 -24.89 -27.10 3.68
CA ASN A 2 -23.63 -26.88 4.39
C ASN A 2 -22.57 -26.57 3.36
N ARG A 3 -22.07 -25.32 3.34
CA ARG A 3 -20.78 -25.02 2.73
C ARG A 3 -19.79 -24.92 3.88
N ASP A 4 -18.83 -25.85 3.91
CA ASP A 4 -17.55 -25.62 4.58
C ASP A 4 -16.92 -24.38 3.94
N TYR A 5 -17.05 -23.22 4.58
CA TYR A 5 -16.32 -22.01 4.22
C TYR A 5 -14.92 -22.10 4.85
N GLY A 6 -14.08 -22.97 4.29
CA GLY A 6 -12.67 -23.06 4.66
C GLY A 6 -11.98 -21.72 4.40
N GLU A 7 -11.42 -21.15 5.47
CA GLU A 7 -10.63 -19.90 5.56
C GLU A 7 -11.24 -18.59 5.02
N ARG A 8 -11.02 -17.51 5.78
CA ARG A 8 -11.39 -16.15 5.37
C ARG A 8 -10.42 -15.68 4.27
N PRO A 9 -10.89 -15.05 3.19
CA PRO A 9 -10.01 -14.50 2.16
C PRO A 9 -9.02 -13.49 2.74
N VAL A 10 -7.74 -13.59 2.37
CA VAL A 10 -6.72 -12.60 2.73
C VAL A 10 -6.66 -11.52 1.67
N ILE A 11 -6.76 -10.25 2.07
CA ILE A 11 -6.73 -9.08 1.20
C ILE A 11 -5.55 -8.19 1.55
N GLY A 12 -4.66 -7.97 0.59
CA GLY A 12 -3.61 -6.94 0.70
C GLY A 12 -4.26 -5.55 0.78
N ILE A 13 -3.76 -4.66 1.63
CA ILE A 13 -4.36 -3.33 1.76
C ILE A 13 -3.34 -2.25 2.09
N SER A 14 -3.50 -1.07 1.47
CA SER A 14 -2.78 0.13 1.89
C SER A 14 -3.05 0.47 3.35
N SER A 15 -2.03 0.40 4.20
CA SER A 15 -2.13 0.47 5.66
C SER A 15 -2.85 1.72 6.20
N CYS A 16 -2.75 2.84 5.48
CA CYS A 16 -3.43 4.09 5.84
C CYS A 16 -4.97 3.96 5.83
N LEU A 17 -5.53 3.05 5.03
CA LEU A 17 -6.98 2.76 4.96
C LEU A 17 -7.48 2.04 6.21
N LEU A 18 -6.60 1.36 6.94
CA LEU A 18 -6.91 0.74 8.23
C LEU A 18 -6.73 1.72 9.42
N GLY A 19 -6.30 2.95 9.16
CA GLY A 19 -6.10 3.96 10.21
C GLY A 19 -4.66 4.10 10.72
N GLN A 20 -3.69 3.42 10.10
CA GLN A 20 -2.28 3.62 10.45
C GLN A 20 -1.78 4.98 9.95
N LYS A 21 -1.05 5.70 10.81
CA LYS A 21 -0.53 7.06 10.55
C LYS A 21 0.75 7.05 9.68
N VAL A 22 0.64 6.52 8.46
CA VAL A 22 1.77 6.24 7.56
C VAL A 22 1.82 7.16 6.33
N ARG A 23 0.83 8.06 6.18
CA ARG A 23 0.82 9.03 5.09
C ARG A 23 1.97 10.03 5.26
N TYR A 24 2.37 10.66 4.15
CA TYR A 24 3.48 11.62 4.15
C TYR A 24 3.26 12.78 5.14
N ASP A 25 2.00 13.17 5.38
CA ASP A 25 1.60 14.21 6.32
C ASP A 25 1.48 13.71 7.78
N GLY A 26 1.91 12.47 8.07
CA GLY A 26 1.80 11.85 9.40
C GLY A 26 0.37 11.47 9.80
N THR A 27 -0.58 11.53 8.87
CA THR A 27 -1.99 11.17 9.12
C THR A 27 -2.33 9.78 8.61
N ALA A 28 -3.57 9.37 8.83
CA ALA A 28 -4.18 8.18 8.25
C ALA A 28 -5.35 8.57 7.34
N LYS A 29 -5.85 7.63 6.54
CA LYS A 29 -7.09 7.80 5.78
C LYS A 29 -8.02 6.61 6.01
N ARG A 30 -8.39 6.41 7.28
CA ARG A 30 -9.23 5.29 7.69
C ARG A 30 -10.54 5.30 6.90
N ASP A 31 -10.78 4.24 6.14
CA ASP A 31 -12.05 4.06 5.44
C ASP A 31 -12.96 3.17 6.30
N ARG A 32 -14.08 3.74 6.77
CA ARG A 32 -14.99 3.04 7.68
C ARG A 32 -15.65 1.83 7.02
N TRP A 33 -16.00 1.92 5.75
CA TRP A 33 -16.69 0.83 5.08
C TRP A 33 -15.75 -0.37 4.91
N ILE A 34 -14.51 -0.11 4.49
CA ILE A 34 -13.48 -1.15 4.37
C ILE A 34 -13.29 -1.82 5.75
N VAL A 35 -13.02 -1.05 6.79
CA VAL A 35 -12.70 -1.61 8.11
C VAL A 35 -13.90 -2.32 8.75
N GLU A 36 -15.09 -1.72 8.70
CA GLU A 36 -16.23 -2.14 9.52
C GLU A 36 -17.21 -3.05 8.76
N GLN A 37 -17.28 -2.95 7.43
CA GLN A 37 -18.18 -3.77 6.61
C GLN A 37 -17.42 -4.91 5.94
N LEU A 38 -16.41 -4.58 5.12
CA LEU A 38 -15.64 -5.61 4.40
C LEU A 38 -14.78 -6.46 5.35
N GLY A 39 -14.16 -5.83 6.36
CA GLY A 39 -13.37 -6.52 7.38
C GLY A 39 -14.13 -7.58 8.19
N ARG A 40 -15.46 -7.64 8.11
CA ARG A 40 -16.26 -8.73 8.70
C ARG A 40 -16.11 -10.04 7.94
N PHE A 41 -15.64 -10.00 6.70
CA PHE A 41 -15.59 -11.16 5.80
C PHE A 41 -14.18 -11.57 5.37
N VAL A 42 -13.19 -10.69 5.53
CA VAL A 42 -11.81 -10.90 5.06
C VAL A 42 -10.80 -10.63 6.15
N ASP A 43 -9.59 -11.15 6.00
CA ASP A 43 -8.43 -10.78 6.81
C ASP A 43 -7.53 -9.84 6.02
N TYR A 44 -7.01 -8.80 6.67
CA TYR A 44 -6.19 -7.79 6.00
C TYR A 44 -4.71 -8.04 6.20
N GLN A 45 -3.95 -8.00 5.11
CA GLN A 45 -2.49 -7.92 5.12
C GLN A 45 -2.08 -6.46 4.81
N PRO A 46 -1.83 -5.62 5.84
CA PRO A 46 -1.50 -4.22 5.63
C PRO A 46 -0.09 -4.04 5.06
N VAL A 47 0.04 -3.16 4.07
CA VAL A 47 1.32 -2.80 3.44
C VAL A 47 1.40 -1.27 3.30
N CYS A 48 2.58 -0.71 3.51
CA CYS A 48 2.89 0.67 3.15
C CYS A 48 4.28 0.69 2.53
N PRO A 49 4.37 0.78 1.19
CA PRO A 49 5.65 0.72 0.49
C PRO A 49 6.65 1.77 0.99
N GLU A 50 6.19 3.00 1.25
CA GLU A 50 7.08 4.09 1.65
C GLU A 50 7.66 3.90 3.05
N MET A 51 6.89 3.33 3.97
CA MET A 51 7.39 2.97 5.30
C MET A 51 8.39 1.81 5.18
N ALA A 52 8.08 0.80 4.37
CA ALA A 52 8.92 -0.37 4.20
C ALA A 52 10.28 -0.05 3.57
N ILE A 53 10.33 0.87 2.60
CA ILE A 53 11.60 1.31 2.06
C ILE A 53 12.35 2.25 3.02
N GLY A 54 11.73 2.74 4.10
CA GLY A 54 12.38 3.54 5.14
C GLY A 54 12.22 5.06 5.03
N LEU A 55 11.20 5.55 4.32
CA LEU A 55 10.95 7.00 4.26
C LEU A 55 10.29 7.56 5.52
N GLY A 56 9.60 6.73 6.31
CA GLY A 56 8.92 7.15 7.53
C GLY A 56 7.71 8.06 7.30
N ALA A 57 7.17 8.58 8.40
CA ALA A 57 6.08 9.56 8.42
C ALA A 57 6.21 10.47 9.67
N PRO A 58 6.09 11.80 9.54
CA PRO A 58 5.90 12.55 8.29
C PRO A 58 7.16 12.58 7.41
N ARG A 59 6.98 12.87 6.12
CA ARG A 59 8.05 12.99 5.11
C ARG A 59 7.65 13.96 3.99
N PRO A 60 8.60 14.52 3.22
CA PRO A 60 8.28 15.23 1.99
C PRO A 60 7.50 14.35 1.01
N PRO A 61 6.57 14.92 0.22
CA PRO A 61 5.81 14.15 -0.76
C PRO A 61 6.70 13.69 -1.92
N ILE A 62 6.38 12.52 -2.46
CA ILE A 62 6.95 11.97 -3.70
C ILE A 62 5.89 11.93 -4.79
N ARG A 63 6.30 11.84 -6.06
CA ARG A 63 5.40 11.77 -7.21
C ARG A 63 5.89 10.76 -8.23
N LEU A 64 4.95 10.11 -8.90
CA LEU A 64 5.23 9.27 -10.05
C LEU A 64 5.36 10.16 -11.30
N VAL A 65 6.46 9.99 -12.03
CA VAL A 65 6.78 10.68 -13.27
C VAL A 65 7.16 9.66 -14.34
N ALA A 66 7.34 10.11 -15.60
CA ALA A 66 7.55 9.28 -16.78
C ALA A 66 6.35 8.37 -17.15
N SER A 67 6.54 7.47 -18.12
CA SER A 67 5.46 6.64 -18.67
C SER A 67 5.13 5.45 -17.78
N ALA A 68 3.96 4.86 -17.98
CA ALA A 68 3.54 3.65 -17.26
C ALA A 68 4.46 2.43 -17.50
N THR A 69 5.20 2.40 -18.61
CA THR A 69 6.15 1.33 -18.93
C THR A 69 7.51 1.53 -18.26
N GLN A 70 7.81 2.73 -17.79
CA GLN A 70 9.07 3.06 -17.14
C GLN A 70 8.84 4.16 -16.09
N PRO A 71 8.05 3.86 -15.04
CA PRO A 71 7.72 4.85 -14.03
C PRO A 71 8.96 5.22 -13.23
N ARG A 72 9.05 6.49 -12.82
CA ARG A 72 10.03 6.96 -11.85
C ARG A 72 9.29 7.57 -10.67
N VAL A 73 9.80 7.38 -9.46
CA VAL A 73 9.22 7.99 -8.26
C VAL A 73 10.26 8.88 -7.60
N VAL A 74 10.01 10.18 -7.66
CA VAL A 74 10.94 11.23 -7.22
C VAL A 74 10.31 12.16 -6.18
N GLY A 75 11.13 12.84 -5.39
CA GLY A 75 10.68 13.93 -4.52
C GLY A 75 9.97 15.03 -5.29
N VAL A 76 8.91 15.59 -4.70
CA VAL A 76 8.21 16.75 -5.27
C VAL A 76 9.06 18.02 -5.14
N GLU A 77 9.68 18.22 -3.98
CA GLU A 77 10.51 19.40 -3.67
C GLU A 77 11.95 19.22 -4.16
N ASP A 78 12.51 18.01 -4.01
CA ASP A 78 13.87 17.68 -4.43
C ASP A 78 13.87 16.44 -5.34
N PRO A 79 13.98 16.61 -6.67
CA PRO A 79 14.04 15.51 -7.62
C PRO A 79 15.30 14.62 -7.50
N SER A 80 16.32 15.05 -6.75
CA SER A 80 17.49 14.20 -6.47
C SER A 80 17.15 13.05 -5.52
N ILE A 81 16.06 13.18 -4.77
CA ILE A 81 15.46 12.09 -4.01
C ILE A 81 14.71 11.18 -4.98
N ASP A 82 15.41 10.20 -5.53
CA ASP A 82 14.83 9.15 -6.37
C ASP A 82 14.72 7.84 -5.58
N VAL A 83 13.48 7.35 -5.45
CA VAL A 83 13.16 6.14 -4.69
C VAL A 83 12.64 5.02 -5.58
N THR A 84 12.77 5.16 -6.90
CA THR A 84 12.25 4.21 -7.89
C THR A 84 12.71 2.80 -7.60
N ASP A 85 14.02 2.58 -7.55
CA ASP A 85 14.60 1.24 -7.45
C ASP A 85 14.26 0.57 -6.11
N ARG A 86 14.15 1.37 -5.04
CA ARG A 86 13.73 0.88 -3.71
C ARG A 86 12.27 0.45 -3.71
N LEU A 87 11.38 1.22 -4.32
CA LEU A 87 9.96 0.88 -4.43
C LEU A 87 9.73 -0.30 -5.37
N GLU A 88 10.46 -0.38 -6.48
CA GLU A 88 10.39 -1.51 -7.42
C GLU A 88 10.88 -2.80 -6.76
N GLY A 89 12.04 -2.76 -6.09
CA GLY A 89 12.56 -3.90 -5.33
C GLY A 89 11.56 -4.37 -4.26
N PHE A 90 11.02 -3.44 -3.47
CA PHE A 90 9.99 -3.76 -2.49
C PHE A 90 8.73 -4.36 -3.11
N ALA A 91 8.27 -3.83 -4.25
CA ALA A 91 7.08 -4.35 -4.93
C ALA A 91 7.28 -5.79 -5.40
N LEU A 92 8.45 -6.10 -5.98
CA LEU A 92 8.80 -7.46 -6.42
C LEU A 92 8.90 -8.43 -5.25
N GLU A 93 9.60 -8.04 -4.18
CA GLU A 93 9.72 -8.84 -2.96
C GLU A 93 8.35 -9.09 -2.31
N THR A 94 7.54 -8.04 -2.19
CA THR A 94 6.22 -8.11 -1.57
C THR A 94 5.27 -8.95 -2.42
N ALA A 95 5.31 -8.84 -3.76
CA ALA A 95 4.51 -9.68 -4.65
C ALA A 95 4.87 -11.17 -4.51
N ALA A 96 6.16 -11.49 -4.29
CA ALA A 96 6.59 -12.85 -4.03
C ALA A 96 6.18 -13.35 -2.63
N GLN A 97 6.19 -12.47 -1.62
CA GLN A 97 5.92 -12.82 -0.21
C GLN A 97 4.44 -12.80 0.17
N LEU A 98 3.60 -12.00 -0.50
CA LEU A 98 2.17 -11.87 -0.20
C LEU A 98 1.42 -13.21 -0.33
N GLY A 99 2.02 -14.21 -0.97
CA GLY A 99 1.42 -15.53 -1.13
C GLY A 99 0.09 -15.45 -1.87
N ALA A 100 -0.82 -16.38 -1.59
CA ALA A 100 -2.13 -16.43 -2.20
C ALA A 100 -3.11 -15.43 -1.53
N ILE A 101 -2.92 -14.12 -1.77
CA ILE A 101 -4.00 -13.15 -1.49
C ILE A 101 -5.14 -13.33 -2.49
N SER A 102 -6.36 -13.09 -2.02
CA SER A 102 -7.57 -13.13 -2.84
C SER A 102 -7.87 -11.80 -3.53
N GLY A 103 -7.11 -10.74 -3.22
CA GLY A 103 -7.28 -9.41 -3.81
C GLY A 103 -6.44 -8.36 -3.07
N TYR A 104 -6.44 -7.14 -3.61
CA TYR A 104 -5.70 -6.02 -3.05
C TYR A 104 -6.51 -4.71 -3.13
N VAL A 105 -6.53 -3.94 -2.04
CA VAL A 105 -7.14 -2.60 -1.96
C VAL A 105 -6.06 -1.52 -1.83
N PHE A 106 -5.91 -0.71 -2.89
CA PHE A 106 -4.92 0.36 -2.96
C PHE A 106 -5.50 1.73 -2.60
N MET A 107 -4.66 2.57 -1.97
CA MET A 107 -4.98 3.97 -1.70
C MET A 107 -4.88 4.79 -2.99
N SER A 108 -6.02 5.20 -3.53
CA SER A 108 -6.10 6.09 -4.70
C SER A 108 -5.19 7.34 -4.59
N LYS A 109 -4.54 7.68 -5.70
CA LYS A 109 -3.61 8.82 -5.87
C LYS A 109 -2.35 8.73 -5.00
N SER A 110 -2.02 7.54 -4.52
CA SER A 110 -0.68 7.26 -3.99
C SER A 110 0.30 7.04 -5.14
N PRO A 111 1.53 7.56 -5.07
CA PRO A 111 2.56 7.26 -6.06
C PRO A 111 3.13 5.83 -5.93
N SER A 112 2.84 5.11 -4.84
CA SER A 112 3.34 3.75 -4.59
C SER A 112 2.25 2.69 -4.38
N CYS A 113 0.97 3.08 -4.38
CA CYS A 113 -0.17 2.17 -4.21
C CYS A 113 -1.08 2.22 -5.44
#